data_AF-A0A1H9ZYE8-F1
#
_entry.id   AF-A0A1H9ZYE8-F1
#
_cell.length_a   1.000
_cell.length_b   1.000
_cell.length_c   1.000
_cell.angle_alpha   90.00
_cell.angle_beta   90.00
_cell.angle_gamma   90.00
#
_symmetry.space_group_name_H-M   'P 1'
#
loop_
_entity.id
_entity.type
_entity.pdbx_description
1 polymer ?
#
loop_
_entity_poly.entity_id
_entity_poly.type
_entity_poly.pdbx_seq_one_letter_code
_entity_poly.pdbx_strand_id
1 'polypeptide(L)'
;MEEEFTFYDDLNKQPERKKEVMKKMAADYGRIISHSPGEGLHWRGTKLDLIEMAHVAFVHGSLRDPMGSPLSFATLVRRGCAVFGLAVPRNPRAYAEKARQRKGIFQCPFFARYAWQLYRNDNCEPMGCYVDCGGAPAVPSKKGKVTLKRRTRCRQTSASGR
;
A
#
# COMPACT_ATOMS: atom_id res chain seq x y z
N MET A 1 10.88 -15.84 0.98
CA MET A 1 11.02 -14.95 -0.21
C MET A 1 10.72 -15.72 -1.48
N GLU A 2 11.29 -16.93 -1.66
CA GLU A 2 10.92 -17.82 -2.78
C GLU A 2 9.42 -18.13 -2.82
N GLU A 3 8.81 -18.44 -1.68
CA GLU A 3 7.36 -18.69 -1.60
C GLU A 3 6.50 -17.46 -2.00
N GLU A 4 6.98 -16.25 -1.72
CA GLU A 4 6.29 -15.01 -2.06
C GLU A 4 6.33 -14.76 -3.58
N PHE A 5 7.41 -15.18 -4.24
CA PHE A 5 7.56 -15.10 -5.69
C PHE A 5 6.68 -16.12 -6.42
N THR A 6 6.63 -17.39 -5.94
CA THR A 6 5.76 -18.41 -6.52
C THR A 6 4.28 -18.02 -6.38
N PHE A 7 3.90 -17.44 -5.24
CA PHE A 7 2.56 -16.90 -5.04
C PHE A 7 2.21 -15.78 -6.02
N TYR A 8 3.15 -14.89 -6.36
CA TYR A 8 2.90 -13.84 -7.34
C TYR A 8 2.66 -14.39 -8.75
N ASP A 9 3.43 -15.38 -9.17
CA ASP A 9 3.23 -16.02 -10.47
C ASP A 9 1.89 -16.79 -10.51
N ASP A 10 1.48 -17.41 -9.40
CA ASP A 10 0.16 -18.05 -9.30
C ASP A 10 -1.00 -17.06 -9.28
N LEU A 11 -0.83 -15.90 -8.63
CA LEU A 11 -1.82 -14.82 -8.65
C LEU A 11 -2.00 -14.27 -10.07
N ASN A 12 -0.95 -14.22 -10.89
CA ASN A 12 -1.03 -13.81 -12.29
C ASN A 12 -1.84 -14.80 -13.15
N LYS A 13 -1.93 -16.07 -12.76
CA LYS A 13 -2.76 -17.09 -13.43
C LYS A 13 -4.23 -17.05 -12.98
N GLN A 14 -4.56 -16.28 -11.94
CA GLN A 14 -5.90 -16.21 -11.34
C GLN A 14 -6.49 -14.80 -11.51
N PRO A 15 -7.12 -14.50 -12.67
CA PRO A 15 -7.53 -13.13 -13.02
C PRO A 15 -8.56 -12.54 -12.06
N GLU A 16 -9.50 -13.34 -11.56
CA GLU A 16 -10.52 -12.86 -10.61
C GLU A 16 -9.92 -12.48 -9.25
N ARG A 17 -9.07 -13.34 -8.68
CA ARG A 17 -8.34 -12.99 -7.44
C ARG A 17 -7.45 -11.76 -7.63
N LYS A 18 -6.77 -11.66 -8.76
CA LYS A 18 -5.96 -10.48 -9.08
C LYS A 18 -6.81 -9.20 -9.13
N LYS A 19 -7.99 -9.24 -9.74
CA LYS A 19 -8.93 -8.11 -9.74
C LYS A 19 -9.38 -7.74 -8.33
N GLU A 20 -9.67 -8.71 -7.46
CA GLU A 20 -10.03 -8.47 -6.06
C GLU A 20 -8.92 -7.74 -5.30
N VAL A 21 -7.67 -8.18 -5.44
CA VAL A 21 -6.50 -7.50 -4.85
C VAL A 21 -6.38 -6.09 -5.38
N MET A 22 -6.49 -5.90 -6.70
CA MET A 22 -6.42 -4.56 -7.32
C MET A 22 -7.50 -3.64 -6.76
N LYS A 23 -8.73 -4.14 -6.63
CA LYS A 23 -9.87 -3.39 -6.07
C LYS A 23 -9.61 -3.00 -4.62
N LYS A 24 -9.17 -3.94 -3.78
CA LYS A 24 -8.86 -3.70 -2.36
C LYS A 24 -7.71 -2.70 -2.22
N MET A 25 -6.61 -2.90 -2.96
CA MET A 25 -5.46 -1.99 -2.95
C MET A 25 -5.84 -0.59 -3.43
N ALA A 26 -6.66 -0.45 -4.48
CA ALA A 26 -7.12 0.84 -4.98
C ALA A 26 -8.00 1.56 -3.95
N ALA A 27 -8.89 0.83 -3.25
CA ALA A 27 -9.70 1.39 -2.17
C ALA A 27 -8.85 1.85 -0.99
N ASP A 28 -7.87 1.04 -0.58
CA ASP A 28 -6.93 1.38 0.50
C ASP A 28 -6.06 2.59 0.10
N TYR A 29 -5.60 2.68 -1.15
CA TYR A 29 -4.92 3.85 -1.68
C TYR A 29 -5.81 5.10 -1.64
N GLY A 30 -7.08 4.96 -2.00
CA GLY A 30 -8.08 6.02 -1.91
C GLY A 30 -8.20 6.60 -0.50
N ARG A 31 -8.22 5.73 0.52
CA ARG A 31 -8.22 6.16 1.93
C ARG A 31 -6.97 6.95 2.26
N ILE A 32 -5.79 6.46 1.88
CA ILE A 32 -4.50 7.11 2.15
C ILE A 32 -4.46 8.52 1.54
N ILE A 33 -4.83 8.68 0.26
CA ILE A 33 -4.78 9.98 -0.41
C ILE A 33 -5.89 10.95 0.01
N SER A 34 -6.81 10.50 0.86
CA SER A 34 -7.85 11.35 1.45
C SER A 34 -7.38 12.03 2.75
N HIS A 35 -6.28 11.58 3.35
CA HIS A 35 -5.65 12.25 4.48
C HIS A 35 -5.01 13.57 4.04
N SER A 36 -5.03 14.56 4.95
CA SER A 36 -4.39 15.84 4.70
C SER A 36 -2.86 15.74 4.86
N PRO A 37 -2.08 16.46 4.02
CA PRO A 37 -0.64 16.59 4.23
C PRO A 37 -0.40 17.22 5.61
N GLY A 38 0.29 16.51 6.51
CA GLY A 38 0.57 16.99 7.86
C GLY A 38 -0.06 16.17 8.99
N GLU A 39 -0.92 15.19 8.69
CA GLU A 39 -1.48 14.26 9.70
C GLU A 39 -0.45 13.30 10.33
N GLY A 40 0.85 13.47 10.03
CA GLY A 40 1.93 12.70 10.63
C GLY A 40 2.01 11.25 10.14
N LEU A 41 1.33 10.89 9.05
CA LEU A 41 1.44 9.55 8.47
C LEU A 41 2.87 9.28 7.99
N HIS A 42 3.40 8.11 8.35
CA HIS A 42 4.73 7.68 7.94
C HIS A 42 4.67 6.47 6.99
N TRP A 43 5.40 6.57 5.89
CA TRP A 43 5.50 5.49 4.90
C TRP A 43 6.71 4.61 5.19
N ARG A 44 6.47 3.34 5.53
CA ARG A 44 7.53 2.35 5.78
C ARG A 44 8.03 1.64 4.53
N GLY A 45 7.29 1.75 3.41
CA GLY A 45 7.70 1.19 2.13
C GLY A 45 8.72 2.05 1.41
N THR A 46 9.15 1.59 0.24
CA THR A 46 9.96 2.40 -0.68
C THR A 46 9.07 3.37 -1.46
N LYS A 47 9.64 4.46 -1.98
CA LYS A 47 8.92 5.37 -2.88
C LYS A 47 8.35 4.63 -4.11
N LEU A 48 9.07 3.62 -4.59
CA LEU A 48 8.61 2.79 -5.72
C LEU A 48 7.34 2.01 -5.37
N ASP A 49 7.23 1.50 -4.15
CA ASP A 49 6.03 0.79 -3.66
C ASP A 49 4.80 1.70 -3.67
N LEU A 50 4.96 2.95 -3.21
CA LEU A 50 3.90 3.94 -3.21
C LEU A 50 3.41 4.25 -4.63
N ILE A 51 4.35 4.36 -5.58
CA ILE A 51 4.04 4.63 -6.99
C ILE A 51 3.40 3.41 -7.66
N GLU A 52 3.83 2.21 -7.30
CA GLU A 52 3.22 0.96 -7.76
C GLU A 52 1.74 0.90 -7.33
N MET A 53 1.46 1.21 -6.07
CA MET A 53 0.10 1.27 -5.54
C MET A 53 -0.74 2.34 -6.26
N ALA A 54 -0.17 3.52 -6.51
CA ALA A 54 -0.81 4.56 -7.31
C ALA A 54 -1.12 4.10 -8.74
N HIS A 55 -0.21 3.33 -9.34
CA HIS A 55 -0.39 2.77 -10.67
C HIS A 55 -1.49 1.70 -10.70
N VAL A 56 -1.56 0.84 -9.68
CA VAL A 56 -2.67 -0.13 -9.54
C VAL A 56 -4.01 0.59 -9.42
N ALA A 57 -4.10 1.63 -8.60
CA ALA A 57 -5.31 2.44 -8.48
C ALA A 57 -5.72 3.13 -9.79
N PHE A 58 -4.72 3.63 -10.54
CA PHE A 58 -4.93 4.22 -11.86
C PHE A 58 -5.48 3.19 -12.87
N VAL A 59 -4.85 2.01 -12.97
CA VAL A 59 -5.28 0.95 -13.90
C VAL A 59 -6.66 0.41 -13.52
N HIS A 60 -6.96 0.30 -12.23
CA HIS A 60 -8.29 -0.11 -11.77
C HIS A 60 -9.36 0.97 -12.07
N GLY A 61 -8.99 2.26 -12.06
CA GLY A 61 -9.86 3.35 -12.50
C GLY A 61 -11.02 3.69 -11.57
N SER A 62 -10.97 3.27 -10.29
CA SER A 62 -12.06 3.51 -9.33
C SER A 62 -12.02 4.87 -8.65
N LEU A 63 -10.87 5.54 -8.61
CA LEU A 63 -10.72 6.79 -7.89
C LEU A 63 -11.12 7.97 -8.78
N ARG A 64 -12.11 8.75 -8.32
CA ARG A 64 -12.69 9.88 -9.04
C ARG A 64 -12.45 11.18 -8.29
N ASP A 65 -12.44 12.27 -9.03
CA ASP A 65 -12.46 13.62 -8.48
C ASP A 65 -13.87 14.00 -7.99
N PRO A 66 -14.05 15.17 -7.33
CA PRO A 66 -15.36 15.62 -6.87
C PRO A 66 -16.39 15.83 -7.99
N MET A 67 -15.94 15.99 -9.25
CA MET A 67 -16.82 16.13 -10.42
C MET A 67 -17.16 14.76 -11.04
N GLY A 68 -16.69 13.66 -10.44
CA GLY A 68 -16.92 12.30 -10.92
C GLY A 68 -15.97 11.85 -12.03
N SER A 69 -14.98 12.65 -12.43
CA SER A 69 -14.00 12.28 -13.46
C SER A 69 -12.90 11.39 -12.88
N PRO A 70 -12.40 10.38 -13.62
CA PRO A 70 -11.30 9.54 -13.15
C PRO A 70 -10.02 10.34 -12.88
N LEU A 71 -9.35 10.06 -11.74
CA LEU A 71 -8.09 10.72 -11.41
C LEU A 71 -6.97 10.26 -12.36
N SER A 72 -6.24 11.22 -12.92
CA SER A 72 -5.06 10.91 -13.73
C SER A 72 -3.94 10.32 -12.88
N PHE A 73 -3.10 9.47 -13.49
CA PHE A 73 -1.95 8.87 -12.81
C PHE A 73 -1.04 9.92 -12.15
N ALA A 74 -0.78 11.03 -12.83
CA ALA A 74 0.02 12.12 -12.28
C ALA A 74 -0.62 12.77 -11.03
N THR A 75 -1.95 12.82 -10.97
CA THR A 75 -2.68 13.35 -9.81
C THR A 75 -2.62 12.38 -8.64
N LEU A 76 -2.79 11.08 -8.89
CA LEU A 76 -2.65 10.04 -7.88
C LEU A 76 -1.26 10.07 -7.24
N VAL A 77 -0.19 10.07 -8.05
CA VAL A 77 1.19 10.13 -7.56
C VAL A 77 1.44 11.41 -6.75
N ARG A 78 0.98 12.57 -7.23
CA ARG A 78 1.13 13.85 -6.50
C ARG A 78 0.47 13.79 -5.13
N ARG A 79 -0.77 13.32 -5.05
CA ARG A 79 -1.51 13.22 -3.78
C ARG A 79 -0.85 12.23 -2.83
N GLY A 80 -0.52 11.02 -3.30
CA GLY A 80 0.14 10.01 -2.47
C GLY A 80 1.49 10.47 -1.93
N CYS A 81 2.32 11.12 -2.77
CA CYS A 81 3.59 11.68 -2.32
C CYS A 81 3.39 12.82 -1.30
N ALA A 82 2.40 13.69 -1.50
CA ALA A 82 2.13 14.81 -0.60
C ALA A 82 1.74 14.36 0.81
N VAL A 83 0.92 13.31 0.95
CA VAL A 83 0.49 12.76 2.24
C VAL A 83 1.68 12.40 3.14
N PHE A 84 2.73 11.82 2.54
CA PHE A 84 3.92 11.38 3.27
C PHE A 84 5.10 12.37 3.21
N GLY A 85 4.89 13.58 2.69
CA GLY A 85 5.97 14.58 2.53
C GLY A 85 7.08 14.14 1.57
N LEU A 86 6.80 13.24 0.63
CA LEU A 86 7.78 12.72 -0.33
C LEU A 86 7.84 13.61 -1.57
N ALA A 87 9.06 13.83 -2.10
CA ALA A 87 9.21 14.48 -3.40
C ALA A 87 8.65 13.63 -4.54
N VAL A 88 7.81 14.23 -5.38
CA VAL A 88 7.24 13.62 -6.58
C VAL A 88 8.36 13.33 -7.59
N PRO A 89 8.47 12.10 -8.14
CA PRO A 89 9.46 11.81 -9.17
C PRO A 89 9.22 12.60 -10.45
N ARG A 90 10.30 13.03 -11.11
CA ARG A 90 10.23 13.73 -12.41
C ARG A 90 9.53 12.90 -13.50
N ASN A 91 9.71 11.57 -13.49
CA ASN A 91 9.05 10.66 -14.43
C ASN A 91 8.36 9.51 -13.66
N PRO A 92 7.10 9.70 -13.23
CA PRO A 92 6.36 8.68 -12.48
C PRO A 92 6.11 7.39 -13.27
N ARG A 93 5.97 7.47 -14.60
CA ARG A 93 5.72 6.29 -15.45
C ARG A 93 6.92 5.35 -15.46
N ALA A 94 8.14 5.89 -15.53
CA ALA A 94 9.35 5.09 -15.43
C ALA A 94 9.48 4.37 -14.07
N TYR A 95 8.98 5.00 -12.99
CA TYR A 95 8.94 4.36 -11.68
C TYR A 95 7.90 3.23 -11.65
N ALA A 96 6.69 3.43 -12.19
CA ALA A 96 5.70 2.36 -12.27
C ALA A 96 6.22 1.16 -13.07
N GLU A 97 6.91 1.41 -14.19
CA GLU A 97 7.49 0.34 -15.01
C GLU A 97 8.61 -0.40 -14.26
N LYS A 98 9.52 0.32 -13.60
CA LYS A 98 10.54 -0.28 -12.73
C LYS A 98 9.93 -1.10 -11.59
N ALA A 99 8.81 -0.67 -11.02
CA ALA A 99 8.11 -1.41 -9.97
C ALA A 99 7.62 -2.77 -10.48
N ARG A 100 6.99 -2.78 -11.66
CA ARG A 100 6.49 -4.01 -12.32
C ARG A 100 7.60 -4.97 -12.71
N GLN A 101 8.77 -4.42 -13.08
CA GLN A 101 9.95 -5.18 -13.47
C GLN A 101 10.79 -5.67 -12.28
N ARG A 102 10.36 -5.47 -11.02
CA ARG A 102 10.96 -6.10 -9.85
C ARG A 102 10.70 -7.62 -9.86
N LYS A 103 11.32 -8.35 -10.77
CA LYS A 103 11.45 -9.81 -10.71
C LYS A 103 12.94 -10.12 -10.54
N GLY A 104 13.32 -10.78 -9.45
CA GLY A 104 14.71 -11.23 -9.23
C GLY A 104 15.64 -10.29 -8.45
N ILE A 105 15.12 -9.22 -7.83
CA ILE A 105 15.85 -8.47 -6.79
C ILE A 105 15.34 -8.98 -5.44
N PHE A 106 16.12 -8.87 -4.36
CA PHE A 106 15.81 -9.29 -2.97
C PHE A 106 14.43 -8.86 -2.38
N GLN A 107 13.54 -8.23 -3.16
CA GLN A 107 12.17 -7.90 -2.80
C GLN A 107 11.22 -8.03 -4.01
N CYS A 108 10.08 -8.69 -3.79
CA CYS A 108 8.98 -8.80 -4.76
C CYS A 108 8.28 -7.44 -4.97
N PRO A 109 7.53 -7.25 -6.09
CA PRO A 109 6.70 -6.07 -6.31
C PRO A 109 5.73 -5.85 -5.15
N PHE A 110 5.41 -4.60 -4.81
CA PHE A 110 4.51 -4.27 -3.71
C PHE A 110 3.14 -4.95 -3.84
N PHE A 111 2.63 -5.07 -5.07
CA PHE A 111 1.39 -5.80 -5.34
C PHE A 111 1.44 -7.25 -4.84
N ALA A 112 2.56 -7.95 -5.07
CA ALA A 112 2.77 -9.31 -4.60
C ALA A 112 2.75 -9.38 -3.06
N ARG A 113 3.50 -8.49 -2.41
CA ARG A 113 3.62 -8.45 -0.95
C ARG A 113 2.29 -8.12 -0.29
N TYR A 114 1.55 -7.20 -0.86
CA TYR A 114 0.21 -6.83 -0.41
C TYR A 114 -0.77 -8.01 -0.55
N ALA A 115 -0.77 -8.71 -1.69
CA ALA A 115 -1.60 -9.89 -1.91
C ALA A 115 -1.22 -11.04 -0.96
N TRP A 116 0.08 -11.21 -0.66
CA TRP A 116 0.55 -12.19 0.32
C TRP A 116 -0.03 -11.90 1.70
N GLN A 117 -0.03 -10.63 2.14
CA GLN A 117 -0.63 -10.25 3.41
C GLN A 117 -2.14 -10.60 3.45
N LEU A 118 -2.88 -10.35 2.37
CA LEU A 118 -4.31 -10.64 2.29
C LEU A 118 -4.63 -12.14 2.41
N TYR A 119 -3.94 -12.99 1.64
CA TYR A 119 -4.37 -14.38 1.44
C TYR A 119 -3.52 -15.42 2.17
N ARG A 120 -2.26 -15.14 2.47
CA ARG A 120 -1.38 -16.10 3.17
C ARG A 120 -1.29 -15.82 4.66
N ASN A 121 -1.28 -14.53 5.03
CA ASN A 121 -1.24 -14.12 6.43
C ASN A 121 -2.64 -13.83 7.01
N ASP A 122 -3.71 -14.01 6.21
CA ASP A 122 -5.10 -13.70 6.56
C ASP A 122 -5.28 -12.29 7.17
N ASN A 123 -4.48 -11.32 6.71
CA ASN A 123 -4.53 -9.95 7.18
C ASN A 123 -5.50 -9.14 6.31
N CYS A 124 -6.69 -8.83 6.85
CA CYS A 124 -7.70 -8.03 6.17
C CYS A 124 -7.32 -6.55 5.96
N GLU A 125 -6.29 -6.07 6.66
CA GLU A 125 -5.77 -4.71 6.56
C GLU A 125 -4.25 -4.69 6.31
N PRO A 126 -3.79 -5.04 5.08
CA PRO A 126 -2.37 -5.08 4.74
C PRO A 126 -1.65 -3.73 4.93
N MET A 127 -2.37 -2.62 4.76
CA MET A 127 -1.78 -1.28 4.85
C MET A 127 -1.26 -0.95 6.24
N GLY A 128 -1.78 -1.57 7.31
CA GLY A 128 -1.27 -1.39 8.67
C GLY A 128 0.16 -1.90 8.88
N CYS A 129 0.72 -2.65 7.92
CA CYS A 129 2.13 -3.02 7.91
C CYS A 129 3.04 -1.91 7.34
N TYR A 130 2.49 -0.98 6.55
CA TYR A 130 3.25 -0.03 5.74
C TYR A 130 3.00 1.44 6.09
N VAL A 131 1.89 1.74 6.76
CA VAL A 131 1.51 3.08 7.21
C VAL A 131 1.50 3.10 8.72
N ASP A 132 2.31 3.97 9.32
CA ASP A 132 2.23 4.27 10.74
C ASP A 132 1.51 5.60 10.94
N CYS A 133 0.55 5.64 11.86
CA CYS A 133 0.00 6.90 12.36
C CYS A 133 1.04 7.51 13.30
N GLY A 134 1.72 8.55 12.86
CA GLY A 134 2.62 9.29 13.74
C GLY A 134 1.82 9.91 14.88
N GLY A 135 1.99 9.40 16.10
CA GLY A 135 2.05 10.30 17.24
C GLY A 135 3.14 11.34 16.95
N ALA A 136 2.90 12.60 17.33
CA ALA A 136 3.76 13.77 17.13
C ALA A 136 5.28 13.44 17.08
N PRO A 137 6.08 14.14 16.25
CA PRO A 137 7.50 13.81 16.08
C PRO A 137 8.20 13.81 17.44
N ALA A 138 8.63 12.63 17.88
CA ALA A 138 9.48 12.50 19.05
C ALA A 138 10.78 13.24 18.74
N VAL A 139 10.96 14.40 19.39
CA VAL A 139 12.26 15.03 19.60
C VAL A 139 13.24 13.94 20.06
N PRO A 140 14.46 13.84 19.52
CA PRO A 140 15.36 12.73 19.82
C PRO A 140 15.74 12.74 21.30
N SER A 141 14.99 11.97 22.09
CA SER A 141 15.30 11.71 23.49
C SER A 141 16.32 10.58 23.57
N LYS A 142 17.36 10.83 24.36
CA LYS A 142 18.54 9.97 24.51
C LYS A 142 18.13 8.54 24.93
N LYS A 143 18.81 7.57 24.32
CA LYS A 143 18.79 6.11 24.51
C LYS A 143 18.10 5.61 25.80
N GLY A 144 17.02 4.83 25.62
CA GLY A 144 16.44 3.96 26.65
C GLY A 144 15.94 2.67 26.00
N LYS A 145 16.28 1.51 26.58
CA LYS A 145 15.97 0.15 26.08
C LYS A 145 14.47 -0.03 25.78
N VAL A 146 14.14 -0.50 24.57
CA VAL A 146 12.76 -0.86 24.19
C VAL A 146 12.52 -2.33 24.50
N THR A 147 11.64 -2.60 25.46
CA THR A 147 11.11 -3.93 25.76
C THR A 147 9.94 -4.23 24.81
N LEU A 148 10.02 -5.35 24.11
CA LEU A 148 9.05 -5.80 23.11
C LEU A 148 7.70 -6.17 23.78
N LYS A 149 6.65 -5.35 23.59
CA LYS A 149 5.27 -5.75 23.93
C LYS A 149 4.59 -6.37 22.70
N ARG A 150 4.14 -7.62 22.86
CA ARG A 150 3.38 -8.40 21.88
C ARG A 150 2.07 -7.69 21.51
N ARG A 151 1.83 -7.50 20.21
CA ARG A 151 0.56 -7.02 19.65
C ARG A 151 -0.52 -8.10 19.80
N THR A 152 -1.69 -7.69 20.28
CA THR A 152 -2.92 -8.45 20.45
C THR A 152 -3.59 -8.76 19.10
N ARG A 153 -4.14 -9.96 19.01
CA ARG A 153 -4.82 -10.57 17.84
C ARG A 153 -6.16 -9.87 17.59
N CYS A 154 -6.43 -9.42 16.36
CA CYS A 154 -7.76 -8.93 15.97
C CYS A 154 -8.77 -10.08 16.02
N ARG A 155 -9.86 -9.88 16.77
CA ARG A 155 -11.03 -10.75 16.82
C ARG A 155 -11.92 -10.42 15.62
N GLN A 156 -12.17 -11.38 14.75
CA GLN A 156 -13.27 -11.31 13.80
C GLN A 156 -14.57 -11.53 14.58
N THR A 157 -15.45 -10.53 14.63
CA THR A 157 -16.82 -10.71 15.08
C THR A 157 -17.67 -11.06 13.87
N SER A 158 -17.99 -12.34 13.72
CA SER A 158 -19.05 -12.80 12.84
C SER A 158 -20.40 -12.41 13.45
N ALA A 159 -21.09 -11.44 12.82
CA ALA A 159 -22.49 -11.18 13.09
C ALA A 159 -23.33 -12.16 12.25
N SER A 160 -23.91 -13.14 12.94
CA SER A 160 -25.02 -13.97 12.48
C SER A 160 -26.34 -13.25 12.80
N GLY A 161 -27.25 -13.22 11.83
CA GLY A 161 -28.64 -12.78 12.00
C GLY A 161 -29.21 -12.35 10.65
N ARG A 162 -30.32 -12.88 10.15
CA ARG A 162 -31.28 -13.89 10.60
C ARG A 162 -31.86 -14.52 9.33
#